data_AF-A0A3N2MKU1-F1
#
_entry.id   AF-A0A3N2MKU1-F1
#
_cell.length_a   1.000
_cell.length_b   1.000
_cell.length_c   1.000
_cell.angle_alpha   90.00
_cell.angle_beta   90.00
_cell.angle_gamma   90.00
#
_symmetry.space_group_name_H-M   'P 1'
#
loop_
_entity.id
_entity.type
_entity.pdbx_description
1 polymer ?
#
loop_
_entity_poly.entity_id
_entity_poly.type
_entity_poly.pdbx_seq_one_letter_code
_entity_poly.pdbx_strand_id
1 'polypeptide(L)'
;MAKGEIRHRRLYAFYESKVLNALMITVVTSLLLAAYTQSMLMPIICGATALTCFIGYSIWLWVKKPQKIVINKWLSYMNGWFTLYFLIITAMDAPNKWWYITPICFAVCILCISLIRNQDEMFDINDMQA
;
A
#
# COMPACT_ATOMS: atom_id res chain seq x y z
N MET A 1 10.15 13.20 -21.40
CA MET A 1 9.54 11.86 -21.55
C MET A 1 8.12 12.07 -22.06
N ALA A 2 7.76 11.41 -23.16
CA ALA A 2 6.48 11.59 -23.83
C ALA A 2 5.31 11.33 -22.85
N LYS A 3 4.37 12.29 -22.80
CA LYS A 3 3.15 12.27 -21.98
C LYS A 3 2.23 11.19 -22.56
N GLY A 4 2.52 9.93 -22.25
CA GLY A 4 1.64 8.82 -22.61
C GLY A 4 0.26 9.09 -21.99
N GLU A 5 -0.75 9.26 -22.82
CA GLU A 5 -2.14 9.36 -22.37
C GLU A 5 -2.43 8.19 -21.44
N ILE A 6 -2.80 8.50 -20.20
CA ILE A 6 -3.19 7.49 -19.21
C ILE A 6 -4.50 6.88 -19.72
N ARG A 7 -4.40 5.76 -20.43
CA ARG A 7 -5.53 5.07 -21.08
C ARG A 7 -6.65 4.70 -20.11
N HIS A 8 -6.31 4.38 -18.86
CA HIS A 8 -7.27 4.04 -17.81
C HIS A 8 -7.02 4.87 -16.53
N ARG A 9 -7.40 6.15 -16.55
CA ARG A 9 -7.20 7.09 -15.42
C ARG A 9 -7.68 6.55 -14.07
N ARG A 10 -8.86 5.91 -14.02
CA ARG A 10 -9.38 5.32 -12.77
C ARG A 10 -8.52 4.18 -12.24
N LEU A 11 -8.06 3.30 -13.11
CA LEU A 11 -7.19 2.19 -12.74
C LEU A 11 -5.82 2.70 -12.29
N TYR A 12 -5.28 3.68 -13.01
CA TYR A 12 -4.05 4.37 -12.63
C TYR A 12 -4.17 4.98 -11.24
N ALA A 13 -5.25 5.73 -11.00
CA ALA A 13 -5.52 6.36 -9.71
C ALA A 13 -5.67 5.30 -8.58
N PHE A 14 -6.31 4.16 -8.88
CA PHE A 14 -6.40 3.04 -7.93
C PHE A 14 -5.02 2.51 -7.51
N TYR A 15 -4.13 2.20 -8.46
CA TYR A 15 -2.78 1.68 -8.16
C TYR A 15 -1.87 2.72 -7.51
N GLU A 16 -2.03 4.00 -7.86
CA GLU A 16 -1.20 5.08 -7.33
C GLU A 16 -1.77 5.67 -6.03
N SER A 17 -2.92 5.20 -5.56
CA SER A 17 -3.61 5.74 -4.38
C SER A 17 -2.73 5.62 -3.14
N LYS A 18 -2.48 6.77 -2.48
CA LYS A 18 -1.70 6.80 -1.23
C LYS A 18 -2.33 5.92 -0.15
N VAL A 19 -3.66 6.02 -0.02
CA VAL A 19 -4.43 5.32 1.02
C VAL A 19 -4.36 3.80 0.81
N LEU A 20 -4.62 3.32 -0.41
CA LEU A 20 -4.57 1.89 -0.70
C LEU A 20 -3.17 1.32 -0.52
N ASN A 21 -2.14 2.03 -0.98
CA ASN A 21 -0.75 1.60 -0.81
C ASN A 21 -0.31 1.57 0.65
N ALA A 22 -0.69 2.57 1.45
CA ALA A 22 -0.40 2.58 2.89
C ALA A 22 -1.10 1.43 3.64
N LEU A 23 -2.37 1.15 3.30
CA LEU A 23 -3.13 0.04 3.88
C LEU A 23 -2.51 -1.31 3.49
N MET A 24 -2.07 -1.47 2.24
CA MET A 24 -1.41 -2.70 1.80
C MET A 24 -0.09 -2.95 2.54
N ILE A 25 0.76 -1.93 2.67
CA ILE A 25 2.00 -2.01 3.47
C ILE A 25 1.67 -2.43 4.91
N THR A 26 0.59 -1.87 5.48
CA THR A 26 0.14 -2.19 6.85
C THR A 26 -0.33 -3.65 6.97
N VAL A 27 -1.08 -4.16 5.99
CA VAL A 27 -1.51 -5.57 5.94
C VAL A 27 -0.29 -6.50 5.87
N VAL A 28 0.61 -6.25 4.92
CA VAL A 28 1.83 -7.04 4.73
C VAL A 28 2.69 -7.06 6.00
N THR A 29 2.88 -5.90 6.61
CA THR A 29 3.68 -5.75 7.83
C THR A 29 3.04 -6.49 9.01
N SER A 30 1.70 -6.45 9.12
CA SER A 30 0.96 -7.17 10.15
C SER A 30 1.09 -8.69 10.00
N LEU A 31 1.08 -9.20 8.76
CA LEU A 31 1.29 -10.62 8.48
C LEU A 31 2.72 -11.07 8.83
N LEU A 32 3.73 -10.27 8.48
CA LEU A 32 5.13 -10.52 8.86
C LEU A 32 5.32 -10.52 10.38
N LEU A 33 4.66 -9.58 11.07
CA LEU A 33 4.72 -9.50 12.53
C LEU A 33 4.07 -10.73 13.17
N ALA A 34 2.93 -11.21 12.65
CA ALA A 34 2.29 -12.44 13.12
C ALA A 34 3.21 -13.65 13.01
N ALA A 35 3.96 -13.78 11.90
CA ALA A 35 4.93 -14.84 11.70
C ALA A 35 6.12 -14.73 12.67
N TYR A 36 6.54 -13.51 13.01
CA TYR A 36 7.68 -13.28 13.90
C TYR A 36 7.36 -13.47 15.39
N THR A 37 6.27 -12.87 15.89
CA THR A 37 6.02 -12.79 17.35
C THR A 37 5.45 -14.07 17.95
N GLN A 38 4.97 -15.02 17.14
CA GLN A 38 4.15 -16.19 17.54
C GLN A 38 2.86 -15.86 18.32
N SER A 39 2.74 -14.65 18.88
CA SER A 39 1.50 -14.03 19.33
C SER A 39 0.75 -13.49 18.11
N MET A 40 -0.37 -14.13 17.79
CA MET A 40 -1.17 -13.85 16.60
C MET A 40 -2.21 -12.76 16.83
N LEU A 41 -2.56 -12.45 18.07
CA LEU A 41 -3.80 -11.72 18.39
C LEU A 41 -3.75 -10.26 17.90
N MET A 42 -2.75 -9.49 18.33
CA MET A 42 -2.61 -8.08 17.94
C MET A 42 -2.31 -7.88 16.44
N PRO A 43 -1.35 -8.61 15.84
CA PRO A 43 -1.04 -8.44 14.42
C PRO A 43 -2.23 -8.82 13.51
N ILE A 44 -2.99 -9.87 13.87
CA ILE A 44 -4.18 -10.24 13.08
C ILE A 44 -5.26 -9.17 13.18
N ILE A 45 -5.54 -8.61 14.36
CA ILE A 45 -6.56 -7.55 14.49
C ILE A 45 -6.17 -6.33 13.65
N CYS A 46 -4.92 -5.89 13.73
CA CYS A 46 -4.42 -4.76 12.93
C CYS A 46 -4.48 -5.06 11.44
N GLY A 47 -4.02 -6.24 11.01
CA GLY A 47 -4.05 -6.68 9.62
C GLY A 47 -5.48 -6.82 9.08
N ALA A 48 -6.39 -7.40 9.86
CA ALA A 48 -7.80 -7.55 9.49
C ALA A 48 -8.48 -6.20 9.35
N THR A 49 -8.26 -5.28 10.29
CA THR A 49 -8.82 -3.92 10.23
C THR A 49 -8.28 -3.17 9.01
N ALA A 50 -6.97 -3.24 8.76
CA ALA A 50 -6.36 -2.63 7.58
C ALA A 50 -6.92 -3.23 6.28
N LEU A 51 -7.14 -4.55 6.23
CA LEU A 51 -7.73 -5.24 5.09
C LEU A 51 -9.20 -4.84 4.87
N THR A 52 -10.00 -4.73 5.94
CA THR A 52 -11.37 -4.24 5.86
C THR A 52 -11.42 -2.81 5.34
N CYS A 53 -10.54 -1.92 5.83
CA CYS A 53 -10.40 -0.57 5.31
C CYS A 53 -9.97 -0.55 3.83
N PHE A 54 -9.05 -1.44 3.44
CA PHE A 54 -8.59 -1.57 2.05
C PHE A 54 -9.74 -1.98 1.12
N ILE A 55 -10.51 -3.00 1.50
CA ILE A 55 -11.67 -3.47 0.74
C ILE A 55 -12.74 -2.38 0.69
N GLY A 56 -13.06 -1.76 1.83
CA GLY A 56 -14.04 -0.68 1.91
C GLY A 56 -13.68 0.51 1.03
N TYR A 57 -12.42 0.96 1.09
CA TYR A 57 -11.93 2.05 0.25
C TYR A 57 -11.91 1.67 -1.24
N SER A 58 -11.53 0.44 -1.55
CA SER A 58 -11.55 -0.08 -2.91
C SER A 58 -12.97 -0.06 -3.47
N ILE A 59 -13.94 -0.63 -2.75
CA ILE A 59 -15.36 -0.63 -3.16
C ILE A 59 -15.86 0.81 -3.32
N TRP A 60 -15.55 1.69 -2.37
CA TRP A 60 -15.92 3.10 -2.43
C TRP A 60 -15.41 3.79 -3.71
N LEU A 61 -14.15 3.57 -4.09
CA LEU A 61 -13.54 4.15 -5.30
C LEU A 61 -14.28 3.68 -6.57
N TRP A 62 -14.68 2.41 -6.62
CA TRP A 62 -15.35 1.83 -7.79
C TRP A 62 -16.84 2.20 -7.88
N VAL A 63 -17.56 2.19 -6.75
CA VAL A 63 -19.00 2.47 -6.66
C VAL A 63 -19.30 3.96 -6.71
N LYS A 64 -18.65 4.77 -5.85
CA LYS A 64 -18.92 6.21 -5.74
C LYS A 64 -18.32 7.01 -6.91
N LYS A 65 -17.29 6.45 -7.56
CA LYS A 65 -16.56 7.10 -8.68
C LYS A 65 -16.12 8.54 -8.33
N PRO A 66 -15.27 8.73 -7.31
CA PRO A 66 -14.83 10.06 -6.91
C PRO A 66 -14.13 10.79 -8.07
N GLN A 67 -14.32 12.11 -8.15
CA GLN A 67 -13.70 12.93 -9.19
C GLN A 67 -12.20 13.10 -8.97
N LYS A 68 -11.79 13.21 -7.70
CA LYS A 68 -10.40 13.44 -7.30
C LYS A 68 -9.98 12.48 -6.22
N ILE A 69 -8.73 12.01 -6.29
CA ILE A 69 -8.12 11.22 -5.23
C ILE A 69 -6.67 11.65 -5.00
N VAL A 70 -6.15 11.35 -3.81
CA VAL A 70 -4.73 11.58 -3.50
C VAL A 70 -3.90 10.39 -3.98
N ILE A 71 -2.96 10.65 -4.88
CA ILE A 71 -2.00 9.67 -5.37
C ILE A 71 -0.60 9.99 -4.83
N ASN A 72 0.22 8.95 -4.69
CA ASN A 72 1.62 9.09 -4.33
C ASN A 72 2.44 7.99 -5.02
N LYS A 73 3.09 8.36 -6.13
CA LYS A 73 3.83 7.43 -6.99
C LYS A 73 5.02 6.79 -6.29
N TRP A 74 5.65 7.56 -5.41
CA TRP A 74 6.77 7.05 -4.62
C TRP A 74 6.31 5.94 -3.68
N LEU A 75 5.19 6.15 -2.97
CA LEU A 75 4.64 5.13 -2.07
C LEU A 75 4.15 3.89 -2.82
N SER A 76 3.54 4.06 -4.00
CA SER A 76 3.11 2.93 -4.84
C SER A 76 4.27 2.05 -5.28
N TYR A 77 5.36 2.67 -5.75
CA TYR A 77 6.58 1.95 -6.11
C TYR A 77 7.15 1.16 -4.93
N MET A 78 7.22 1.79 -3.75
CA MET A 78 7.71 1.13 -2.53
C MET A 78 6.79 -0.02 -2.07
N ASN A 79 5.47 0.13 -2.20
CA ASN A 79 4.51 -0.94 -1.88
C ASN A 79 4.72 -2.18 -2.76
N GLY A 80 5.00 -2.00 -4.05
CA GLY A 80 5.33 -3.10 -4.96
C GLY A 80 6.55 -3.90 -4.49
N TRP A 81 7.64 -3.23 -4.14
CA TRP A 81 8.83 -3.89 -3.58
C TRP A 81 8.56 -4.57 -2.24
N PHE A 82 7.76 -3.94 -1.38
CA PHE A 82 7.35 -4.52 -0.10
C PHE A 82 6.59 -5.82 -0.25
N THR A 83 5.62 -5.82 -1.16
CA THR A 83 4.78 -6.98 -1.44
C THR A 83 5.62 -8.12 -2.02
N LEU A 84 6.54 -7.81 -2.94
CA LEU A 84 7.45 -8.80 -3.52
C LEU A 84 8.37 -9.40 -2.47
N TYR A 85 8.98 -8.57 -1.62
CA TYR A 85 9.84 -9.03 -0.52
C TYR A 85 9.08 -9.96 0.42
N PHE A 86 7.85 -9.58 0.81
CA PHE A 86 6.99 -10.41 1.64
C PHE A 86 6.72 -11.78 1.02
N LEU A 87 6.37 -11.82 -0.27
CA LEU A 87 6.12 -13.07 -0.99
C LEU A 87 7.36 -13.98 -1.00
N ILE A 88 8.55 -13.43 -1.22
CA ILE A 88 9.80 -14.21 -1.17
C ILE A 88 10.04 -14.79 0.22
N ILE A 89 9.98 -13.97 1.26
CA ILE A 89 10.29 -14.42 2.64
C ILE A 89 9.29 -15.45 3.13
N THR A 90 8.01 -15.26 2.83
CA THR A 90 6.96 -16.24 3.18
C THR A 90 7.10 -17.53 2.39
N ALA A 91 7.48 -17.48 1.10
CA ALA A 91 7.70 -18.68 0.30
C ALA A 91 8.94 -19.47 0.72
N MET A 92 9.99 -18.78 1.19
CA MET A 92 11.25 -19.41 1.60
C MET A 92 11.25 -19.99 3.02
N ASP A 93 10.22 -19.70 3.82
CA ASP A 93 10.16 -20.00 5.26
C ASP A 93 11.50 -19.70 5.97
N ALA A 94 11.94 -18.45 5.85
CA ALA A 94 13.31 -18.07 6.17
C ALA A 94 13.64 -18.34 7.65
N PRO A 95 14.68 -19.14 7.97
CA PRO A 95 14.94 -19.54 9.36
C PRO A 95 15.48 -18.41 10.24
N ASN A 96 16.03 -17.36 9.62
CA ASN A 96 16.60 -16.23 10.34
C ASN A 96 15.55 -15.13 10.57
N LYS A 97 15.28 -14.85 11.84
CA LYS A 97 14.34 -13.83 12.33
C LYS A 97 14.59 -12.41 11.79
N TRP A 98 15.83 -12.07 11.43
CA TRP A 98 16.18 -10.76 10.87
C TRP A 98 15.48 -10.45 9.55
N TRP A 99 15.12 -11.48 8.76
CA TRP A 99 14.36 -11.30 7.51
C TRP A 99 12.94 -10.76 7.74
N TYR A 100 12.38 -10.92 8.95
CA TYR A 100 11.07 -10.40 9.33
C TYR A 100 11.17 -9.04 10.02
N ILE A 101 12.19 -8.81 10.85
CA ILE A 101 12.35 -7.55 11.59
C ILE A 101 12.67 -6.39 10.64
N THR A 102 13.58 -6.61 9.70
CA THR A 102 14.04 -5.59 8.75
C THR A 102 12.90 -4.93 7.96
N PRO A 103 11.99 -5.66 7.27
CA PRO A 103 10.87 -5.03 6.57
C PRO A 103 9.91 -4.35 7.55
N ILE A 104 9.71 -4.84 8.77
CA ILE A 104 8.82 -4.18 9.73
C ILE A 104 9.35 -2.78 10.08
N CYS A 105 10.65 -2.65 10.36
CA CYS A 105 11.27 -1.35 10.62
C CYS A 105 11.21 -0.43 9.39
N PHE A 106 11.49 -0.95 8.20
CA PHE A 106 11.40 -0.18 6.95
C PHE A 106 9.97 0.30 6.67
N ALA A 107 8.94 -0.51 6.95
CA ALA A 107 7.55 -0.13 6.74
C ALA A 107 7.18 1.09 7.59
N VAL A 108 7.57 1.08 8.87
CA VAL A 108 7.35 2.22 9.79
C VAL A 108 8.04 3.48 9.23
N CYS A 109 9.33 3.37 8.86
CA CYS A 109 10.06 4.51 8.29
C CYS A 109 9.40 5.04 7.01
N ILE A 110 8.99 4.16 6.09
CA ILE A 110 8.34 4.55 4.83
C ILE A 110 7.00 5.24 5.08
N LEU A 111 6.19 4.71 6.00
CA LEU A 111 4.91 5.32 6.36
C LEU A 111 5.11 6.68 7.02
N CYS A 112 6.09 6.83 7.92
CA CYS A 112 6.45 8.14 8.50
C CYS A 112 6.93 9.13 7.44
N ILE A 113 7.82 8.70 6.54
CA ILE A 113 8.30 9.54 5.43
C ILE A 113 7.13 9.94 4.52
N SER A 114 6.21 9.02 4.25
CA SER A 114 5.00 9.27 3.45
C SER A 114 4.10 10.35 4.07
N LEU A 115 4.09 10.48 5.40
CA LEU A 115 3.33 11.54 6.08
C LEU A 115 4.01 12.90 6.03
N ILE A 116 5.35 12.93 6.08
CA ILE A 116 6.13 14.18 6.13
C ILE A 116 6.38 14.74 4.74
N ARG A 117 6.58 13.86 3.75
CA ARG A 117 7.03 14.24 2.43
C ARG A 117 5.85 14.73 1.59
N ASN A 118 6.01 15.92 1.00
CA ASN A 118 4.99 16.56 0.18
C ASN A 118 5.00 16.05 -1.28
N GLN A 119 4.88 14.73 -1.45
CA GLN A 119 4.78 14.06 -2.76
C GLN A 119 3.36 13.62 -3.10
N ASP A 120 2.40 14.12 -2.33
CA ASP A 120 1.00 13.84 -2.53
C ASP A 120 0.45 14.72 -3.65
N GLU A 121 -0.11 14.08 -4.67
CA GLU A 121 -0.73 14.77 -5.79
C GLU A 121 -2.25 14.54 -5.74
N MET A 122 -3.03 15.61 -5.79
CA MET A 122 -4.46 15.54 -6.04
C MET A 122 -4.66 15.23 -7.53
N PHE A 123 -5.04 13.99 -7.84
CA PHE A 123 -5.23 13.52 -9.20
C PHE A 123 -6.70 13.59 -9.60
N ASP A 124 -6.99 14.31 -10.70
CA ASP A 124 -8.31 14.36 -11.29
C ASP A 124 -8.54 13.15 -12.21
N ILE A 125 -9.48 12.30 -11.79
CA ILE A 125 -9.89 11.09 -12.48
C ILE A 125 -10.76 11.44 -13.70
N ASN A 126 -11.50 12.55 -13.63
CA ASN A 126 -12.53 12.96 -14.57
C ASN A 126 -12.08 14.03 -15.55
N ASP A 127 -10.82 14.47 -15.49
CA ASP A 127 -10.18 15.28 -16.53
C ASP A 127 -10.17 14.50 -17.87
N MET A 128 -11.34 14.48 -18.53
CA MET A 128 -11.45 14.46 -19.96
C MET A 128 -10.80 15.76 -20.41
N GLN A 129 -9.72 15.65 -21.19
CA GLN A 129 -9.23 16.81 -21.94
C GLN A 129 -10.43 17.40 -22.69
N ALA A 130 -10.84 18.60 -22.28
CA ALA A 130 -11.57 19.50 -23.14
C ALA A 130 -10.70 19.84 -24.36
#